data_AF-A0A918HHS4-F1
#
_entry.id   AF-A0A918HHS4-F1
#
_cell.length_a   1.000
_cell.length_b   1.000
_cell.length_c   1.000
_cell.angle_alpha   90.00
_cell.angle_beta   90.00
_cell.angle_gamma   90.00
#
_symmetry.space_group_name_H-M   'P 1'
#
loop_
_entity.id
_entity.type
_entity.pdbx_description
1 polymer ?
#
loop_
_entity_poly.entity_id
_entity_poly.type
_entity_poly.pdbx_seq_one_letter_code
_entity_poly.pdbx_strand_id
1 'polypeptide(L)'
;MLLGEAMKRSIGTWIRIRRARRQRWDADIIRALQIPVPRFTQERARQLIQQGKWQEAITEIREATDYDRRDARCVVLALTYGCKVPTPAAFLGLRGDQP
;
A
#
# COMPACT_ATOMS: atom_id res chain seq x y z
N MET A 1 -7.37 -18.92 43.22
CA MET A 1 -6.30 -18.73 42.21
C MET A 1 -6.87 -18.90 40.78
N LEU A 2 -7.59 -17.91 40.24
CA LEU A 2 -8.23 -18.01 38.91
C LEU A 2 -8.07 -16.75 38.02
N LEU A 3 -7.24 -15.76 38.40
CA LEU A 3 -7.03 -14.55 37.59
C LEU A 3 -5.87 -14.68 36.57
N GLY A 4 -4.95 -15.64 36.75
CA GLY A 4 -3.73 -15.75 35.93
C GLY A 4 -3.92 -16.41 34.56
N GLU A 5 -4.91 -17.29 34.42
CA GLU A 5 -5.17 -18.08 33.19
C GLU A 5 -5.88 -17.24 32.11
N ALA A 6 -6.82 -16.37 32.51
CA ALA A 6 -7.57 -15.50 31.58
C ALA A 6 -6.66 -14.43 30.92
N MET A 7 -5.70 -13.87 31.69
CA MET A 7 -4.74 -12.88 31.18
C MET A 7 -3.74 -13.50 30.17
N LYS A 8 -3.28 -14.74 30.42
CA LYS A 8 -2.37 -15.46 29.50
C LYS A 8 -3.05 -15.83 28.17
N ARG A 9 -4.33 -16.22 28.19
CA ARG A 9 -5.15 -16.43 26.98
C ARG A 9 -5.32 -15.14 26.16
N SER A 10 -5.37 -13.99 26.83
CA SER A 10 -5.45 -12.67 26.19
C SER A 10 -4.15 -12.34 25.45
N ILE A 11 -2.98 -12.46 26.09
CA ILE A 11 -1.67 -12.14 25.49
C ILE A 11 -1.35 -13.00 24.26
N GLY A 12 -1.57 -14.31 24.34
CA GLY A 12 -1.34 -15.22 23.19
C GLY A 12 -2.24 -14.93 21.98
N THR A 13 -3.43 -14.37 22.23
CA THR A 13 -4.36 -13.92 21.18
C THR A 13 -3.88 -12.61 20.55
N TRP A 14 -3.44 -11.64 21.35
CA TRP A 14 -2.85 -10.39 20.85
C TRP A 14 -1.59 -10.61 20.02
N ILE A 15 -0.73 -11.56 20.41
CA ILE A 15 0.48 -11.93 19.65
C ILE A 15 0.09 -12.53 18.28
N ARG A 16 -0.90 -13.43 18.24
CA ARG A 16 -1.41 -14.02 16.98
C ARG A 16 -2.03 -12.96 16.07
N ILE A 17 -2.84 -12.04 16.61
CA ILE A 17 -3.44 -10.94 15.85
C ILE A 17 -2.36 -10.01 15.29
N ARG A 18 -1.36 -9.63 16.09
CA ARG A 18 -0.23 -8.80 15.63
C ARG A 18 0.57 -9.48 14.53
N ARG A 19 0.88 -10.78 14.68
CA ARG A 19 1.59 -11.56 13.66
C ARG A 19 0.78 -11.66 12.36
N ALA A 20 -0.52 -11.96 12.46
CA ALA A 20 -1.41 -12.03 11.30
C ALA A 20 -1.55 -10.67 10.59
N ARG A 21 -1.64 -9.56 11.34
CA ARG A 21 -1.65 -8.20 10.77
C ARG A 21 -0.34 -7.88 10.05
N ARG A 22 0.80 -8.26 10.62
CA ARG A 22 2.11 -8.06 9.99
C ARG A 22 2.25 -8.89 8.72
N GLN A 23 1.88 -10.17 8.75
CA GLN A 23 1.89 -11.02 7.56
C GLN A 23 1.00 -10.49 6.44
N ARG A 24 -0.20 -10.01 6.79
CA ARG A 24 -1.10 -9.39 5.81
C ARG A 24 -0.51 -8.10 5.24
N TRP A 25 0.14 -7.30 6.08
CA TRP A 25 0.85 -6.09 5.66
C TRP A 25 2.01 -6.40 4.70
N ASP A 26 2.82 -7.42 5.01
CA ASP A 26 3.89 -7.89 4.12
C ASP A 26 3.30 -8.35 2.78
N ALA A 27 2.21 -9.11 2.78
CA ALA A 27 1.54 -9.56 1.56
C ALA A 27 0.98 -8.41 0.72
N ASP A 28 0.38 -7.40 1.36
CA ASP A 28 -0.16 -6.23 0.67
C ASP A 28 0.97 -5.37 0.05
N ILE A 29 2.11 -5.22 0.74
CA ILE A 29 3.29 -4.54 0.19
C ILE A 29 3.91 -5.33 -0.95
N ILE A 30 4.11 -6.65 -0.79
CA ILE A 30 4.65 -7.52 -1.85
C ILE A 30 3.78 -7.43 -3.10
N ARG A 31 2.45 -7.44 -2.93
CA ARG A 31 1.50 -7.27 -4.03
C ARG A 31 1.66 -5.92 -4.71
N ALA A 32 1.77 -4.83 -3.95
CA ALA A 32 2.00 -3.49 -4.49
C ALA A 32 3.27 -3.38 -5.33
N LEU A 33 4.33 -4.08 -4.96
CA LEU A 33 5.61 -4.09 -5.69
C LEU A 33 5.54 -4.82 -7.03
N GLN A 34 4.47 -5.57 -7.31
CA GLN A 34 4.22 -6.24 -8.59
C GLN A 34 3.29 -5.42 -9.49
N ILE A 35 2.75 -4.31 -9.00
CA ILE A 35 1.74 -3.50 -9.67
C ILE A 35 2.42 -2.25 -10.25
N PRO A 36 2.63 -2.16 -11.58
CA PRO A 36 3.25 -0.99 -12.18
C PRO A 36 2.29 0.19 -12.19
N VAL A 37 2.71 1.32 -11.59
CA VAL A 37 1.92 2.55 -11.54
C VAL A 37 2.68 3.69 -12.19
N PRO A 38 2.05 4.48 -13.09
CA PRO A 38 2.69 5.65 -13.70
C PRO A 38 3.24 6.62 -12.65
N ARG A 39 4.43 7.18 -12.93
CA ARG A 39 5.15 8.02 -11.96
C ARG A 39 4.34 9.24 -11.51
N PHE A 40 3.68 9.92 -12.44
CA PHE A 40 2.81 11.07 -12.15
C PHE A 40 1.70 10.70 -11.16
N THR A 41 1.05 9.56 -11.36
CA THR A 41 0.02 9.04 -10.46
C THR A 41 0.59 8.70 -9.08
N GLN A 42 1.79 8.11 -9.01
CA GLN A 42 2.46 7.87 -7.72
C GLN A 42 2.73 9.17 -6.96
N GLU A 43 3.19 10.22 -7.65
CA GLU A 43 3.48 11.54 -7.06
C GLU A 43 2.21 12.21 -6.56
N ARG A 44 1.13 12.20 -7.35
CA ARG A 44 -0.18 12.73 -6.95
C ARG A 44 -0.79 11.96 -5.78
N ALA A 45 -0.70 10.63 -5.80
CA ALA A 45 -1.14 9.80 -4.67
C ALA A 45 -0.34 10.12 -3.39
N ARG A 46 0.98 10.38 -3.48
CA ARG A 46 1.78 10.82 -2.32
C ARG A 46 1.31 12.16 -1.75
N GLN A 47 0.97 13.13 -2.60
CA GLN A 47 0.42 14.42 -2.14
C GLN A 47 -0.91 14.24 -1.41
N LEU A 48 -1.81 13.40 -1.95
CA LEU A 48 -3.08 13.07 -1.31
C LEU A 48 -2.88 12.36 0.04
N ILE A 49 -1.91 11.44 0.14
CA ILE A 49 -1.55 10.79 1.40
C ILE A 49 -1.06 11.82 2.44
N GLN A 50 -0.22 12.76 2.04
CA GLN A 50 0.28 13.83 2.94
C GLN A 50 -0.85 14.73 3.45
N GLN A 51 -1.91 14.93 2.66
CA GLN A 51 -3.11 15.67 3.05
C GLN A 51 -4.10 14.83 3.90
N GLY A 52 -3.77 13.57 4.21
CA GLY A 52 -4.68 12.65 4.92
C GLY A 52 -5.81 12.09 4.05
N LYS A 53 -5.81 12.36 2.75
CA LYS A 53 -6.88 12.02 1.79
C LYS A 53 -6.68 10.62 1.21
N TRP A 54 -6.74 9.62 2.08
CA TRP A 54 -6.40 8.25 1.72
C TRP A 54 -7.35 7.61 0.69
N GLN A 55 -8.64 7.94 0.74
CA GLN A 55 -9.63 7.43 -0.22
C GLN A 55 -9.46 8.08 -1.61
N GLU A 56 -9.14 9.37 -1.66
CA GLU A 56 -8.82 10.07 -2.91
C GLU A 56 -7.57 9.47 -3.54
N ALA A 57 -6.52 9.18 -2.74
CA ALA A 57 -5.31 8.52 -3.24
C ALA A 57 -5.61 7.15 -3.87
N ILE A 58 -6.51 6.35 -3.28
CA ILE A 58 -6.93 5.08 -3.88
C ILE A 58 -7.65 5.32 -5.20
N THR A 59 -8.56 6.30 -5.23
CA THR A 59 -9.36 6.61 -6.42
C THR A 59 -8.46 7.06 -7.57
N GLU A 60 -7.50 7.94 -7.30
CA GLU A 60 -6.49 8.39 -8.26
C GLU A 60 -5.73 7.22 -8.90
N ILE A 61 -5.28 6.25 -8.09
CA ILE A 61 -4.58 5.06 -8.62
C ILE A 61 -5.52 4.26 -9.52
N ARG A 62 -6.77 4.03 -9.11
CA ARG A 62 -7.74 3.26 -9.89
C ARG A 62 -8.06 3.93 -11.22
N GLU A 63 -8.33 5.22 -11.22
CA GLU A 63 -8.68 5.95 -12.44
C GLU A 63 -7.53 5.96 -13.44
N ALA A 64 -6.29 6.01 -12.97
CA ALA A 64 -5.11 6.04 -13.85
C ALA A 64 -4.67 4.68 -14.39
N THR A 65 -5.10 3.57 -13.76
CA THR A 65 -4.56 2.23 -14.05
C THR A 65 -5.62 1.16 -14.30
N ASP A 66 -6.88 1.49 -14.05
CA ASP A 66 -8.02 0.58 -14.04
C ASP A 66 -7.87 -0.62 -13.07
N TYR A 67 -6.97 -0.51 -12.09
CA TYR A 67 -6.80 -1.54 -11.08
C TYR A 67 -8.01 -1.63 -10.14
N ASP A 68 -8.21 -2.83 -9.60
CA ASP A 68 -9.24 -3.04 -8.61
C ASP A 68 -8.94 -2.23 -7.34
N ARG A 69 -9.97 -2.07 -6.50
CA ARG A 69 -9.84 -1.29 -5.26
C ARG A 69 -8.81 -1.88 -4.30
N ARG A 70 -8.59 -3.20 -4.33
CA ARG A 70 -7.65 -3.89 -3.44
C ARG A 70 -6.21 -3.59 -3.86
N ASP A 71 -5.92 -3.66 -5.14
CA ASP A 71 -4.63 -3.39 -5.74
C ASP A 71 -4.24 -1.92 -5.56
N ALA A 72 -5.15 -1.01 -5.85
CA ALA A 72 -4.94 0.40 -5.59
C ALA A 72 -4.68 0.69 -4.10
N ARG A 73 -5.40 0.00 -3.20
CA ARG A 73 -5.15 0.09 -1.75
C ARG A 73 -3.76 -0.42 -1.37
N CYS A 74 -3.32 -1.55 -1.92
CA CYS A 74 -1.98 -2.09 -1.71
C CYS A 74 -0.90 -1.09 -2.14
N VAL A 75 -1.08 -0.46 -3.31
CA VAL A 75 -0.17 0.58 -3.82
C VAL A 75 -0.12 1.77 -2.88
N VAL A 76 -1.26 2.33 -2.49
CA VAL A 76 -1.32 3.48 -1.57
C VAL A 76 -0.67 3.14 -0.23
N LEU A 77 -0.88 1.92 0.28
CA LEU A 77 -0.21 1.42 1.48
C LEU A 77 1.32 1.43 1.28
N ALA A 78 1.83 0.84 0.21
CA ALA A 78 3.26 0.82 -0.10
C ALA A 78 3.85 2.23 -0.23
N LEU A 79 3.16 3.16 -0.89
CA LEU A 79 3.57 4.57 -0.99
C LEU A 79 3.59 5.28 0.38
N THR A 80 2.62 4.97 1.26
CA THR A 80 2.57 5.51 2.64
C THR A 80 3.82 5.11 3.44
N TYR A 81 4.34 3.90 3.22
CA TYR A 81 5.55 3.40 3.87
C TYR A 81 6.85 3.72 3.12
N GLY A 82 6.79 4.50 2.03
CA GLY A 82 7.97 4.88 1.26
C GLY A 82 8.55 3.77 0.38
N CYS A 83 7.79 2.69 0.13
CA CYS A 83 8.22 1.64 -0.78
C CYS A 83 8.25 2.16 -2.23
N LYS A 84 9.21 1.67 -3.01
CA LYS A 84 9.34 1.99 -4.44
C LYS A 84 8.39 1.11 -5.26
N VAL A 85 7.25 1.65 -5.64
CA VAL A 85 6.30 1.00 -6.56
C VAL A 85 6.86 1.08 -7.98
N PRO A 86 6.87 -0.02 -8.76
CA PRO A 86 7.43 -0.01 -10.11
C PRO A 86 6.68 0.97 -11.01
N THR A 87 7.39 1.58 -11.95
CA THR A 87 6.81 2.42 -13.00
C THR A 87 6.83 1.65 -14.31
N PRO A 88 5.71 1.57 -15.05
CA PRO A 88 5.67 0.86 -16.32
C PRO A 88 6.66 1.46 -17.33
N ALA A 89 7.36 0.59 -18.07
CA ALA A 89 8.39 1.00 -19.05
C ALA A 89 7.85 1.94 -20.15
N ALA A 90 6.58 1.78 -20.52
CA ALA A 90 5.87 2.67 -21.45
C ALA A 90 5.90 4.15 -21.01
N PHE A 91 6.03 4.42 -19.72
CA PHE A 91 6.10 5.77 -19.15
C PHE A 91 7.53 6.21 -18.80
N LEU A 92 8.50 5.30 -18.86
CA LEU A 92 9.93 5.62 -18.68
C LEU A 92 10.57 6.15 -19.98
N GLY A 93 9.97 5.87 -21.15
CA GLY A 93 10.45 6.29 -22.47
C GLY A 93 9.99 7.67 -22.97
N LEU A 94 9.03 8.33 -22.32
CA LEU A 94 8.53 9.67 -22.70
C LEU A 94 9.46 10.83 -22.26
N ARG A 95 10.75 10.55 -22.11
CA ARG A 95 11.84 11.52 -21.87
C ARG A 95 13.01 11.34 -22.85
N GLY A 96 12.74 10.80 -24.04
CA GLY A 96 13.54 11.10 -25.22
C GLY A 96 12.78 12.16 -26.00
N ASP A 97 13.42 13.30 -26.25
CA ASP A 97 12.90 14.43 -27.04
C ASP A 97 11.94 15.38 -26.30
N GLN A 98 12.50 16.41 -25.68
CA GLN A 98 11.95 17.76 -25.79
C GLN A 98 13.07 18.69 -26.28
N PRO A 99 12.81 19.54 -27.29
CA PRO A 99 13.77 20.48 -27.85
C PRO A 99 14.19 21.58 -26.86
#